data_AF-A0A375J6C9-F1
#
_entry.id   AF-A0A375J6C9-F1
#
_cell.length_a   1.000
_cell.length_b   1.000
_cell.length_c   1.000
_cell.angle_alpha   90.00
_cell.angle_beta   90.00
_cell.angle_gamma   90.00
#
_symmetry.space_group_name_H-M   'P 1'
#
loop_
_entity.id
_entity.type
_entity.pdbx_description
1 polymer ?
#
loop_
_entity_poly.entity_id
_entity_poly.type
_entity_poly.pdbx_seq_one_letter_code
_entity_poly.pdbx_strand_id
1 'polypeptide(L)'
;MIRQSFLSLFLALAIALPVAHAGPGAHGPNGEHLDAPADTGAAAHAQPTIEASTEAFELVGTLATDELSVMVDRYVTNEPVLDSTLEVEFNGIKAQGKLHADAGDYAFTDEKLLQALRRPGQHALVFTLVTGNESDLIEGTLNVAADEHDHGVAWWQARWRWLVVLAALVALVAAGAWRVKRRVGKSKGGTA
;
A
#
# COMPACT_ATOMS: atom_id res chain seq x y z
N MET A 1 9.64 -29.95 -46.62
CA MET A 1 8.74 -30.16 -45.47
C MET A 1 8.52 -28.89 -44.64
N ILE A 2 8.46 -27.70 -45.26
CA ILE A 2 8.41 -26.38 -44.56
C ILE A 2 6.98 -25.79 -44.55
N ARG A 3 5.98 -26.54 -45.04
CA ARG A 3 4.61 -26.03 -45.24
C ARG A 3 3.57 -26.54 -44.24
N GLN A 4 3.97 -27.32 -43.23
CA GLN A 4 3.04 -27.90 -42.26
C GLN A 4 3.17 -27.35 -40.83
N SER A 5 4.16 -26.51 -40.56
CA SER A 5 4.37 -25.95 -39.22
C SER A 5 3.59 -24.64 -38.96
N PHE A 6 2.98 -24.04 -39.98
CA PHE A 6 2.20 -22.81 -39.83
C PHE A 6 0.73 -23.05 -39.47
N LEU A 7 0.20 -24.26 -39.67
CA LEU A 7 -1.20 -24.56 -39.39
C LEU A 7 -1.45 -24.96 -37.93
N SER A 8 -0.41 -25.38 -37.20
CA SER A 8 -0.51 -25.78 -35.79
C SER A 8 -0.40 -24.60 -34.81
N LEU A 9 0.07 -23.43 -35.25
CA LEU A 9 0.23 -22.25 -34.40
C LEU A 9 -1.06 -21.41 -34.30
N PHE A 10 -1.97 -21.52 -35.27
CA PHE A 10 -3.25 -20.80 -35.25
C PHE A 10 -4.34 -21.49 -34.43
N LEU A 11 -4.29 -22.81 -34.26
CA LEU A 11 -5.34 -23.56 -33.56
C LEU A 11 -5.15 -23.59 -32.03
N ALA A 12 -3.93 -23.37 -31.53
CA ALA A 12 -3.65 -23.35 -30.09
C ALA A 12 -3.97 -22.02 -29.40
N LEU A 13 -4.17 -20.93 -30.16
CA LEU A 13 -4.48 -19.60 -29.61
C LEU A 13 -5.98 -19.39 -29.36
N ALA A 14 -6.86 -20.23 -29.93
CA ALA A 14 -8.30 -20.05 -29.86
C ALA A 14 -8.97 -20.58 -28.56
N ILE A 15 -8.24 -21.33 -27.71
CA ILE A 15 -8.82 -22.01 -26.54
C ILE A 15 -8.58 -21.25 -25.21
N ALA A 16 -7.80 -20.17 -25.23
CA ALA A 16 -7.43 -19.43 -24.02
C ALA A 16 -8.15 -18.07 -23.85
N LEU A 17 -9.32 -17.87 -24.47
CA LEU A 17 -10.13 -16.68 -24.25
C LEU A 17 -11.08 -16.95 -23.06
N PRO A 18 -10.91 -16.27 -21.91
CA PRO A 18 -11.91 -16.32 -20.86
C PRO A 18 -13.20 -15.68 -21.39
N VAL A 19 -14.30 -16.42 -21.36
CA VAL A 19 -15.63 -15.86 -21.61
C VAL A 19 -15.95 -14.95 -20.43
N ALA A 20 -15.77 -13.65 -20.63
CA ALA A 20 -16.22 -12.63 -19.69
C ALA A 20 -17.75 -12.70 -19.61
N HIS A 21 -18.26 -13.27 -18.52
CA HIS A 21 -19.66 -13.24 -18.20
C HIS A 21 -19.96 -11.87 -17.55
N ALA A 22 -20.40 -10.91 -18.36
CA ALA A 22 -21.02 -9.70 -17.84
C ALA A 22 -22.35 -10.07 -17.17
N GLY A 23 -22.47 -9.81 -15.87
CA GLY A 23 -23.74 -9.96 -15.14
C GLY A 23 -24.78 -8.94 -15.62
N PRO A 24 -26.09 -9.18 -15.37
CA PRO A 24 -27.15 -8.23 -15.73
C PRO A 24 -26.90 -6.86 -15.08
N GLY A 25 -26.97 -5.82 -15.89
CA GLY A 25 -26.30 -4.54 -15.69
C GLY A 25 -26.73 -3.68 -14.48
N ALA A 26 -25.77 -2.89 -14.00
CA ALA A 26 -26.03 -1.68 -13.24
C ALA A 26 -26.29 -0.53 -14.23
N HIS A 27 -27.55 -0.39 -14.63
CA HIS A 27 -28.02 0.71 -15.46
C HIS A 27 -29.18 1.35 -14.70
N GLY A 28 -29.12 2.67 -14.53
CA GLY A 28 -30.24 3.44 -13.99
C GLY A 28 -31.47 3.30 -14.90
N PRO A 29 -32.67 3.63 -14.41
CA PRO A 29 -33.94 3.41 -15.12
C PRO A 29 -34.01 4.05 -16.51
N ASN A 30 -33.09 4.97 -16.85
CA ASN A 30 -33.05 5.70 -18.12
C ASN A 30 -31.78 5.44 -18.96
N GLY A 31 -30.91 4.49 -18.58
CA GLY A 31 -29.76 4.09 -19.41
C GLY A 31 -28.74 5.21 -19.70
N GLU A 32 -28.66 6.23 -18.85
CA GLU A 32 -27.66 7.29 -18.96
C GLU A 32 -26.26 6.71 -18.69
N HIS A 33 -25.50 6.49 -19.75
CA HIS A 33 -24.06 6.31 -19.64
C HIS A 33 -23.48 7.64 -19.16
N LEU A 34 -22.97 7.66 -17.93
CA LEU A 34 -21.99 8.67 -17.56
C LEU A 34 -20.77 8.41 -18.46
N ASP A 35 -20.58 9.21 -19.51
CA ASP A 35 -19.37 9.23 -20.36
C ASP A 35 -18.14 9.73 -19.58
N ALA A 36 -18.10 9.49 -18.26
CA ALA A 36 -16.86 9.54 -17.52
C ALA A 36 -16.02 8.37 -18.05
N PRO A 37 -14.77 8.59 -18.50
CA PRO A 37 -13.87 7.48 -18.72
C PRO A 37 -13.88 6.63 -17.44
N ALA A 38 -14.09 5.32 -17.59
CA ALA A 38 -13.95 4.40 -16.47
C ALA A 38 -12.57 4.67 -15.88
N ASP A 39 -12.54 5.25 -14.69
CA ASP A 39 -11.31 5.55 -13.99
C ASP A 39 -10.68 4.21 -13.64
N THR A 40 -9.82 3.71 -14.53
CA THR A 40 -8.91 2.60 -14.25
C THR A 40 -7.72 3.10 -13.44
N GLY A 41 -7.84 4.24 -12.75
CA GLY A 41 -6.93 4.64 -11.71
C GLY A 41 -6.75 3.48 -10.75
N ALA A 42 -5.51 3.00 -10.64
CA ALA A 42 -5.08 2.22 -9.50
C ALA A 42 -5.69 2.88 -8.27
N ALA A 43 -6.51 2.15 -7.50
CA ALA A 43 -7.19 2.68 -6.33
C ALA A 43 -6.15 3.46 -5.53
N ALA A 44 -6.22 4.79 -5.58
CA ALA A 44 -5.35 5.62 -4.78
C ALA A 44 -5.64 5.17 -3.35
N HIS A 45 -4.63 4.63 -2.67
CA HIS A 45 -4.80 4.23 -1.29
C HIS A 45 -5.20 5.50 -0.52
N ALA A 46 -6.49 5.63 -0.23
CA ALA A 46 -7.01 6.76 0.52
C ALA A 46 -6.28 6.79 1.87
N GLN A 47 -5.91 7.99 2.32
CA GLN A 47 -5.26 8.14 3.62
C GLN A 47 -6.18 7.58 4.70
N PRO A 48 -5.65 6.87 5.71
CA PRO A 48 -6.45 6.39 6.82
C PRO A 48 -7.14 7.56 7.53
N THR A 49 -8.44 7.44 7.77
CA THR A 49 -9.25 8.42 8.49
C THR A 49 -9.83 7.86 9.78
N ILE A 50 -10.10 8.76 10.70
CA ILE A 50 -10.79 8.50 11.97
C ILE A 50 -11.95 9.49 12.08
N GLU A 51 -13.11 8.98 12.49
CA GLU A 51 -14.28 9.79 12.79
C GLU A 51 -14.79 9.37 14.17
N ALA A 52 -15.16 10.35 14.99
CA ALA A 52 -15.69 10.13 16.33
C ALA A 52 -16.62 11.29 16.72
N SER A 53 -17.54 11.03 17.65
CA SER A 53 -18.42 12.08 18.19
C SER A 53 -18.84 11.79 19.62
N THR A 54 -19.14 12.86 20.33
CA THR A 54 -19.79 12.88 21.64
C THR A 54 -21.08 13.70 21.53
N GLU A 55 -21.77 13.93 22.64
CA GLU A 55 -22.96 14.80 22.64
C GLU A 55 -22.64 16.25 22.26
N ALA A 56 -21.41 16.71 22.51
CA ALA A 56 -21.01 18.10 22.33
C ALA A 56 -20.10 18.35 21.13
N PHE A 57 -19.34 17.34 20.70
CA PHE A 57 -18.27 17.50 19.70
C PHE A 57 -18.29 16.39 18.65
N GLU A 58 -17.81 16.74 17.46
CA GLU A 58 -17.44 15.80 16.41
C GLU A 58 -15.96 15.98 16.07
N LEU A 59 -15.31 14.87 15.68
CA LEU A 59 -13.90 14.81 15.38
C LEU A 59 -13.71 14.07 14.07
N VAL A 60 -12.92 14.66 13.18
CA VAL A 60 -12.46 14.03 11.93
C VAL A 60 -10.95 14.16 11.87
N GLY A 61 -10.26 13.04 11.73
CA GLY A 61 -8.81 13.00 11.61
C GLY A 61 -8.37 12.27 10.35
N THR A 62 -7.27 12.72 9.77
CA THR A 62 -6.62 12.09 8.62
C THR A 62 -5.15 11.83 8.95
N LEU A 63 -4.70 10.59 8.81
CA LEU A 63 -3.29 10.23 8.94
C LEU A 63 -2.57 10.53 7.62
N ALA A 64 -1.95 11.70 7.55
CA ALA A 64 -1.07 12.11 6.47
C ALA A 64 0.33 11.48 6.61
N THR A 65 1.22 11.83 5.68
CA THR A 65 2.60 11.29 5.68
C THR A 65 3.40 11.81 6.87
N ASP A 66 3.23 13.07 7.24
CA ASP A 66 4.05 13.80 8.22
C ASP A 66 3.30 14.14 9.52
N GLU A 67 1.98 13.99 9.54
CA GLU A 67 1.16 14.28 10.73
C GLU A 67 -0.14 13.46 10.75
N LEU A 68 -0.75 13.39 11.93
CA LEU A 68 -2.19 13.17 12.06
C LEU A 68 -2.83 14.56 12.20
N SER A 69 -3.57 14.97 11.17
CA SER A 69 -4.34 16.23 11.16
C SER A 69 -5.75 15.95 11.68
N VAL A 70 -6.22 16.74 12.64
CA VAL A 70 -7.50 16.50 13.33
C VAL A 70 -8.32 17.78 13.44
N MET A 71 -9.51 17.77 12.86
CA MET A 71 -10.51 18.81 13.04
C MET A 71 -11.47 18.41 14.16
N VAL A 72 -11.92 19.40 14.93
CA VAL A 72 -12.93 19.23 15.98
C VAL A 72 -13.96 20.33 15.84
N ASP A 73 -15.22 19.94 15.70
CA ASP A 73 -16.33 20.87 15.54
C ASP A 73 -17.38 20.66 16.64
N ARG A 74 -18.21 21.67 16.87
CA ARG A 74 -19.39 21.58 17.73
C ARG A 74 -20.45 20.72 17.05
N TYR A 75 -20.88 19.64 17.69
CA TYR A 75 -21.79 18.65 17.08
C TYR A 75 -23.10 19.26 16.54
N VAL A 76 -23.66 20.25 17.24
CA VAL A 76 -24.95 20.85 16.85
C VAL A 76 -24.80 21.92 15.77
N THR A 77 -23.73 22.72 15.82
CA THR A 77 -23.57 23.91 14.97
C THR A 77 -22.57 23.72 13.83
N ASN A 78 -21.77 22.65 13.87
CA ASN A 78 -20.64 22.40 12.97
C ASN A 78 -19.62 23.56 12.96
N GLU A 79 -19.54 24.31 14.07
CA GLU A 79 -18.57 25.39 14.22
C GLU A 79 -17.23 24.82 14.71
N PRO A 80 -16.09 25.21 14.12
CA PRO A 80 -14.79 24.68 14.50
C PRO A 80 -14.36 25.15 15.89
N VAL A 81 -13.74 24.25 16.64
CA VAL A 81 -13.24 24.48 18.00
C VAL A 81 -11.76 24.84 17.96
N LEU A 82 -11.45 26.14 17.91
CA LEU A 82 -10.07 26.64 17.74
C LEU A 82 -9.39 27.01 19.07
N ASP A 83 -10.14 27.52 20.06
CA ASP A 83 -9.60 27.89 21.37
C ASP A 83 -9.58 26.70 22.34
N SER A 84 -8.85 25.65 21.97
CA SER A 84 -8.79 24.42 22.76
C SER A 84 -7.42 23.77 22.76
N THR A 85 -7.20 22.92 23.77
CA THR A 85 -6.12 21.94 23.81
C THR A 85 -6.70 20.59 23.41
N LEU A 86 -6.05 19.93 22.45
CA LEU A 86 -6.35 18.57 22.07
C LEU A 86 -5.14 17.68 22.34
N GLU A 87 -5.30 16.70 23.23
CA GLU A 87 -4.33 15.64 23.47
C GLU A 87 -4.83 14.33 22.89
N VAL A 88 -3.92 13.49 22.41
CA VAL A 88 -4.21 12.14 21.95
C VAL A 88 -3.44 11.13 22.80
N GLU A 89 -4.11 10.04 23.16
CA GLU A 89 -3.53 8.87 23.77
C GLU A 89 -3.72 7.62 22.90
N PHE A 90 -2.62 6.91 22.67
CA PHE A 90 -2.62 5.63 21.96
C PHE A 90 -1.56 4.70 22.52
N ASN A 91 -1.95 3.53 23.05
CA ASN A 91 -1.02 2.53 23.61
C ASN A 91 -0.01 3.12 24.61
N GLY A 92 -0.44 4.04 25.47
CA GLY A 92 0.41 4.72 26.45
C GLY A 92 1.32 5.81 25.87
N ILE A 93 1.28 6.07 24.57
CA ILE A 93 1.87 7.26 23.94
C ILE A 93 0.87 8.40 24.13
N LYS A 94 1.34 9.54 24.65
CA LYS A 94 0.56 10.78 24.75
C LYS A 94 1.23 11.86 23.93
N ALA A 95 0.46 12.62 23.17
CA ALA A 95 0.94 13.78 22.43
C ALA A 95 -0.12 14.89 22.43
N GLN A 96 0.33 16.14 22.41
CA GLN A 96 -0.54 17.31 22.27
C GLN A 96 -0.47 17.81 20.84
N GLY A 97 -1.64 18.09 20.25
CA GLY A 97 -1.75 18.63 18.91
C GLY A 97 -1.41 20.12 18.89
N LYS A 98 -0.71 20.56 17.84
CA LYS A 98 -0.49 21.98 17.59
C LYS A 98 -1.61 22.51 16.69
N LEU A 99 -2.34 23.51 17.15
CA LEU A 99 -3.37 24.16 16.34
C LEU A 99 -2.76 24.91 15.15
N HIS A 100 -3.25 24.62 13.95
CA HIS A 100 -3.11 25.44 12.75
C HIS A 100 -4.38 26.27 12.57
N ALA A 101 -4.42 27.46 13.18
CA ALA A 101 -5.64 28.26 13.26
C ALA A 101 -6.19 28.71 11.89
N ASP A 102 -5.34 28.77 10.87
CA ASP A 102 -5.70 29.09 9.49
C ASP A 102 -6.38 27.92 8.76
N ALA A 103 -5.99 26.68 9.05
CA ALA A 103 -6.58 25.48 8.48
C ALA A 103 -7.71 24.88 9.35
N GLY A 104 -7.76 25.23 10.63
CA GLY A 104 -8.79 24.79 11.57
C GLY A 104 -8.55 23.40 12.16
N ASP A 105 -7.33 22.88 12.09
CA ASP A 105 -6.97 21.54 12.54
C ASP A 105 -5.84 21.53 13.58
N TYR A 106 -5.76 20.42 14.30
CA TYR A 106 -4.70 20.09 15.24
C TYR A 106 -3.73 19.10 14.59
N ALA A 107 -2.48 19.52 14.46
CA ALA A 107 -1.40 18.71 13.92
C ALA A 107 -0.67 17.94 15.02
N PHE A 108 -0.70 16.61 14.93
CA PHE A 108 0.10 15.71 15.77
C PHE A 108 1.30 15.20 14.98
N THR A 109 2.50 15.67 15.36
CA THR A 109 3.77 15.37 14.68
C THR A 109 4.73 14.53 15.52
N ASP A 110 4.27 13.99 16.65
CA ASP A 110 5.12 13.12 17.49
C ASP A 110 5.52 11.85 16.73
N GLU A 111 6.83 11.66 16.56
CA GLU A 111 7.39 10.56 15.78
C GLU A 111 6.99 9.18 16.30
N LYS A 112 6.88 9.00 17.62
CA LYS A 112 6.52 7.69 18.18
C LYS A 112 5.05 7.38 17.92
N LEU A 113 4.19 8.38 18.07
CA LEU A 113 2.77 8.27 17.72
C LEU A 113 2.61 7.90 16.24
N LEU A 114 3.21 8.67 15.33
CA LEU A 114 3.08 8.44 13.89
C LEU A 114 3.62 7.08 13.46
N GLN A 115 4.78 6.66 13.98
CA GLN A 115 5.32 5.32 13.72
C GLN A 115 4.41 4.20 14.22
N ALA A 116 3.69 4.42 15.33
CA ALA A 116 2.75 3.44 15.86
C ALA A 116 1.47 3.37 15.01
N LEU A 117 0.90 4.52 14.63
CA LEU A 117 -0.33 4.61 13.84
C LEU A 117 -0.16 4.12 12.41
N ARG A 118 1.01 4.31 11.77
CA ARG A 118 1.25 3.82 10.40
C ARG A 118 1.29 2.29 10.28
N ARG A 119 1.30 1.54 11.38
CA ARG A 119 1.26 0.08 11.32
C ARG A 119 -0.12 -0.37 10.85
N PRO A 120 -0.21 -1.36 9.94
CA PRO A 120 -1.51 -1.93 9.57
C PRO A 120 -2.28 -2.45 10.78
N GLY A 121 -3.58 -2.18 10.83
CA GLY A 121 -4.46 -2.59 11.91
C GLY A 121 -5.50 -1.55 12.30
N GLN A 122 -6.31 -1.92 13.29
CA GLN A 122 -7.26 -1.02 13.95
C GLN A 122 -6.56 -0.39 15.16
N HIS A 123 -6.56 0.93 15.23
CA HIS A 123 -5.97 1.68 16.33
C HIS A 123 -7.09 2.42 17.06
N ALA A 124 -7.38 2.02 18.29
CA ALA A 124 -8.30 2.76 19.16
C ALA A 124 -7.55 3.94 19.78
N LEU A 125 -7.93 5.16 19.39
CA LEU A 125 -7.37 6.40 19.93
C LEU A 125 -8.36 7.03 20.89
N VAL A 126 -7.82 7.70 21.90
CA VAL A 126 -8.59 8.49 22.85
C VAL A 126 -8.08 9.92 22.77
N PHE A 127 -8.95 10.86 22.43
CA PHE A 127 -8.63 12.28 22.43
C PHE A 127 -9.21 12.94 23.67
N THR A 128 -8.43 13.80 24.32
CA THR A 128 -8.90 14.66 25.40
C THR A 128 -8.95 16.09 24.87
N LEU A 129 -10.17 16.62 24.73
CA LEU A 129 -10.41 18.01 24.36
C LEU A 129 -10.62 18.84 25.62
N VAL A 130 -9.97 19.99 25.70
CA VAL A 130 -10.21 20.99 26.75
C VAL A 130 -10.42 22.36 26.11
N THR A 131 -11.62 22.91 26.22
CA THR A 131 -11.99 24.22 25.67
C THR A 131 -12.73 25.05 26.71
N GLY A 132 -12.19 26.21 27.08
CA GLY A 132 -12.72 27.01 28.19
C GLY A 132 -12.83 26.22 29.49
N ASN A 133 -14.06 25.97 29.95
CA ASN A 133 -14.38 25.20 31.17
C ASN A 133 -14.94 23.79 30.85
N GLU A 134 -14.98 23.41 29.58
CA GLU A 134 -15.46 22.12 29.11
C GLU A 134 -14.26 21.20 28.87
N SER A 135 -14.41 19.93 29.25
CA SER A 135 -13.47 18.88 28.90
C SER A 135 -14.25 17.65 28.47
N ASP A 136 -13.79 17.02 27.41
CA ASP A 136 -14.44 15.83 26.86
C ASP A 136 -13.40 14.79 26.42
N LEU A 137 -13.82 13.54 26.46
CA LEU A 137 -13.05 12.38 26.01
C LEU A 137 -13.70 11.82 24.74
N ILE A 138 -13.01 11.94 23.62
CA ILE A 138 -13.51 11.55 22.31
C ILE A 138 -12.78 10.28 21.88
N GLU A 139 -13.49 9.14 21.87
CA GLU A 139 -12.93 7.84 21.50
C GLU A 139 -13.23 7.53 20.02
N GLY A 140 -12.22 7.12 19.27
CA GLY A 140 -12.38 6.76 17.86
C GLY A 140 -11.42 5.65 17.43
N THR A 141 -11.68 5.08 16.25
CA THR A 141 -10.84 4.01 15.68
C THR A 141 -10.30 4.43 14.33
N LEU A 142 -8.97 4.46 14.20
CA LEU A 142 -8.26 4.66 12.94
C LEU A 142 -7.93 3.29 12.32
N ASN A 143 -8.39 3.07 11.09
CA ASN A 143 -8.15 1.81 10.36
C ASN A 143 -7.06 2.00 9.31
N VAL A 144 -5.92 1.33 9.48
CA VAL A 144 -4.81 1.36 8.53
C VAL A 144 -4.74 0.04 7.79
N ALA A 145 -4.92 0.10 6.47
CA ALA A 145 -4.83 -1.06 5.60
C ALA A 145 -3.42 -1.66 5.59
N ALA A 146 -3.33 -2.97 5.35
CA ALA A 146 -2.04 -3.59 5.06
C ALA A 146 -1.63 -3.30 3.63
N ASP A 147 -0.37 -2.91 3.42
CA ASP A 147 0.19 -2.77 2.08
C ASP A 147 0.35 -4.15 1.42
N GLU A 148 -0.54 -4.50 0.50
CA GLU A 148 -0.43 -5.75 -0.28
C GLU A 148 0.75 -5.74 -1.27
N HIS A 149 1.41 -4.59 -1.46
CA HIS A 149 2.48 -4.39 -2.44
C HIS A 149 3.89 -4.82 -1.98
N ASP A 150 4.12 -5.08 -0.70
CA ASP A 150 5.46 -5.49 -0.20
C ASP A 150 5.84 -6.92 -0.61
N HIS A 151 4.85 -7.71 -1.03
CA HIS A 151 5.11 -9.06 -1.54
C HIS A 151 5.85 -9.09 -2.87
N GLY A 152 5.98 -7.96 -3.60
CA GLY A 152 6.57 -7.85 -4.93
C GLY A 152 8.11 -7.71 -4.97
N VAL A 153 8.73 -7.19 -3.92
CA VAL A 153 10.20 -6.99 -3.88
C VAL A 153 10.93 -8.15 -3.20
N ALA A 154 10.27 -8.82 -2.25
CA ALA A 154 10.82 -9.95 -1.52
C ALA A 154 11.08 -11.19 -2.40
N TRP A 155 10.17 -11.51 -3.34
CA TRP A 155 10.34 -12.66 -4.25
C TRP A 155 11.45 -12.46 -5.29
N TRP A 156 11.72 -11.20 -5.69
CA TRP A 156 12.75 -10.85 -6.67
C TRP A 156 14.15 -10.88 -6.04
N GLN A 157 14.33 -10.28 -4.85
CA GLN A 157 15.61 -10.29 -4.13
C GLN A 157 16.06 -11.70 -3.72
N ALA A 158 15.11 -12.56 -3.32
CA ALA A 158 15.42 -13.94 -2.96
C ALA A 158 15.93 -14.76 -4.16
N ARG A 159 15.36 -14.57 -5.36
CA ARG A 159 15.70 -15.37 -6.55
C ARG A 159 17.00 -14.97 -7.24
N TRP A 160 17.34 -13.67 -7.27
CA TRP A 160 18.59 -13.20 -7.87
C TRP A 160 19.83 -13.87 -7.25
N ARG A 161 19.86 -14.06 -5.94
CA ARG A 161 20.96 -14.72 -5.23
C ARG A 161 21.18 -16.16 -5.72
N TRP A 162 20.10 -16.89 -5.96
CA TRP A 162 20.16 -18.25 -6.51
C TRP A 162 20.57 -18.26 -7.99
N LEU A 163 20.16 -17.26 -8.78
CA LEU A 163 20.61 -17.12 -10.16
C LEU A 163 22.12 -16.84 -10.26
N VAL A 164 22.67 -16.02 -9.36
CA VAL A 164 24.12 -15.76 -9.27
C VAL A 164 24.89 -17.04 -8.90
N VAL A 165 24.39 -17.82 -7.93
CA VAL A 165 25.00 -19.10 -7.54
C VAL A 165 24.95 -20.11 -8.69
N LEU A 166 23.81 -20.19 -9.39
CA LEU A 166 23.65 -21.08 -10.54
C LEU A 166 24.59 -20.68 -11.70
N ALA A 167 24.71 -19.38 -12.00
CA ALA A 167 25.62 -18.87 -13.01
C ALA A 167 27.09 -19.17 -12.69
N ALA A 168 27.49 -19.04 -11.42
CA ALA A 168 28.84 -19.39 -10.96
C ALA A 168 29.14 -20.89 -11.12
N LEU A 169 28.19 -21.76 -10.79
CA LEU A 169 28.34 -23.21 -10.98
C LEU A 169 28.47 -23.59 -12.47
N VAL A 170 27.65 -23.00 -13.34
CA VAL A 170 27.74 -23.24 -14.79
C VAL A 170 29.10 -22.79 -15.34
N ALA A 171 29.61 -21.63 -14.90
CA ALA A 171 30.92 -21.14 -15.30
C ALA A 171 32.06 -22.07 -14.85
N LEU A 172 31.98 -22.63 -13.64
CA LEU A 172 32.96 -23.60 -13.14
C LEU A 172 32.95 -24.91 -13.94
N VAL A 173 31.77 -25.43 -14.27
CA VAL A 173 31.63 -26.63 -15.12
C VAL A 173 32.19 -26.38 -16.51
N ALA A 174 31.86 -25.23 -17.13
CA ALA A 174 32.38 -24.86 -18.44
C ALA A 174 33.92 -24.71 -18.43
N ALA A 175 34.48 -24.07 -17.40
CA ALA A 175 35.93 -23.93 -17.24
C ALA A 175 36.63 -25.29 -17.02
N GLY A 176 36.01 -26.18 -16.25
CA GLY A 176 36.48 -27.55 -16.05
C GLY A 176 36.51 -28.35 -17.35
N ALA A 177 35.39 -28.36 -18.09
CA ALA A 177 35.28 -29.04 -19.38
C ALA A 177 36.29 -28.50 -20.41
N TRP A 178 36.50 -27.18 -20.43
CA TRP A 178 37.48 -26.55 -21.32
C TRP A 178 38.92 -26.92 -20.99
N ARG A 179 39.28 -27.00 -19.69
CA ARG A 179 40.60 -27.45 -19.25
C ARG A 179 40.86 -28.92 -19.61
N VAL A 180 39.86 -29.80 -19.46
CA VAL A 180 39.98 -31.22 -19.83
C VAL A 180 40.20 -31.36 -21.35
N LYS A 181 39.42 -30.64 -22.16
CA LYS A 181 39.55 -30.65 -23.62
C LYS A 181 40.93 -30.16 -24.09
N ARG A 182 41.51 -29.15 -23.42
CA ARG A 182 42.87 -28.67 -23.71
C ARG A 182 43.97 -29.68 -23.35
N ARG A 183 43.80 -30.47 -22.28
CA ARG A 183 44.77 -31.51 -21.90
C ARG A 183 44.74 -32.71 -22.86
N VAL A 184 43.55 -33.14 -23.29
CA VAL A 184 43.41 -34.26 -24.25
C VAL A 184 43.94 -33.89 -25.64
N GLY A 185 43.77 -32.63 -26.08
CA GLY A 185 44.35 -32.15 -27.35
C GLY A 185 45.88 -32.10 -27.36
N LYS A 186 46.52 -31.90 -26.20
CA LYS A 186 47.99 -31.83 -26.08
C LYS A 186 48.66 -33.21 -25.99
N SER A 187 47.90 -34.26 -25.68
CA SER A 187 48.37 -35.66 -25.63
C SER A 187 48.45 -36.35 -26.99
N LYS A 188 47.91 -35.74 -28.07
CA LYS A 188 47.98 -36.29 -29.44
C LYS A 188 49.07 -35.65 -30.30
N GLY A 189 49.95 -34.83 -29.72
CA GLY A 189 50.98 -34.07 -30.44
C GLY A 189 52.42 -34.47 -30.12
N GLY A 190 52.68 -35.67 -29.61
CA GLY A 190 54.04 -36.09 -29.29
C GLY A 190 54.21 -37.60 -29.24
N THR A 191 54.55 -38.18 -30.39
CA THR A 191 55.72 -39.06 -30.61
C THR A 191 55.72 -39.46 -32.08
N ALA A 192 56.90 -39.26 -32.71
CA ALA A 192 57.50 -39.90 -33.89
C ALA A 192 56.60 -40.67 -34.87
#